data_AF-A0AAU5KS78-F1
#
_entry.id   AF-A0AAU5KS78-F1
#
_cell.length_a   1.000
_cell.length_b   1.000
_cell.length_c   1.000
_cell.angle_alpha   90.00
_cell.angle_beta   90.00
_cell.angle_gamma   90.00
#
_symmetry.space_group_name_H-M   'P 1'
#
loop_
_entity.id
_entity.type
_entity.pdbx_description
1 polymer ?
#
loop_
_entity_poly.entity_id
_entity_poly.type
_entity_poly.pdbx_seq_one_letter_code
_entity_poly.pdbx_strand_id
1 'polypeptide(L)' 'MVPDKPSPILTAQGLTALGNTPTHPGTVDAAVSSDGRHLYARTGVDGVVDEFAVDPDGSLTALGSQTVPQGVGGEGIVAF' A
#
# COMPACT_ATOMS: atom_id res chain seq x y z
N MET A 1 -28.23 -44.25 -9.97
CA MET A 1 -28.34 -42.84 -10.39
C MET A 1 -27.94 -41.99 -9.20
N VAL A 2 -26.70 -41.48 -9.16
CA VAL A 2 -26.26 -40.56 -8.10
C VAL A 2 -26.54 -39.14 -8.63
N PRO A 3 -27.24 -38.26 -7.90
CA PRO A 3 -27.47 -36.89 -8.36
C PRO A 3 -26.13 -36.16 -8.45
N ASP A 4 -25.92 -35.44 -9.55
CA ASP A 4 -24.71 -34.67 -9.77
C ASP A 4 -24.62 -33.53 -8.74
N LYS A 5 -23.47 -33.37 -8.09
CA LYS A 5 -23.26 -32.33 -7.08
C LYS A 5 -23.05 -31.00 -7.82
N PRO A 6 -23.76 -29.91 -7.48
CA PRO A 6 -23.55 -28.63 -8.15
C PRO A 6 -22.10 -28.13 -7.95
N SER A 7 -21.46 -27.71 -9.04
CA SER A 7 -20.13 -27.10 -9.03
C SER A 7 -20.15 -25.78 -8.22
N PRO A 8 -19.15 -25.51 -7.37
CA PRO A 8 -19.08 -24.27 -6.62
C PRO A 8 -18.86 -23.07 -7.57
N ILE A 9 -19.70 -22.04 -7.45
CA ILE A 9 -19.47 -20.76 -8.10
C ILE A 9 -18.40 -20.03 -7.27
N LEU A 10 -17.19 -19.90 -7.81
CA LEU A 10 -16.16 -19.03 -7.25
C LEU A 10 -16.46 -17.61 -7.73
N THR A 11 -16.91 -16.72 -6.84
CA THR A 11 -16.95 -15.28 -7.13
C THR A 11 -15.52 -14.77 -7.15
N ALA A 12 -15.05 -14.27 -8.29
CA ALA A 12 -13.80 -13.54 -8.37
C ALA A 12 -13.88 -12.29 -7.47
N GLN A 13 -13.02 -12.22 -6.46
CA GLN A 13 -12.89 -11.03 -5.61
C GLN A 13 -12.10 -9.98 -6.39
N GLY A 14 -12.79 -8.98 -6.92
CA GLY A 14 -12.17 -7.88 -7.67
C GLY A 14 -11.53 -6.85 -6.75
N LEU A 15 -10.53 -6.13 -7.27
CA LEU A 15 -10.00 -4.93 -6.63
C LEU A 15 -10.95 -3.76 -6.88
N THR A 16 -11.26 -3.00 -5.81
CA THR A 16 -12.02 -1.75 -5.89
C THR A 16 -11.07 -0.59 -5.62
N ALA A 17 -11.02 0.40 -6.51
CA ALA A 17 -10.28 1.62 -6.25
C ALA A 17 -11.01 2.47 -5.20
N LEU A 18 -10.33 2.81 -4.11
CA LEU A 18 -10.89 3.63 -3.02
C LEU A 18 -10.64 5.13 -3.23
N GLY A 19 -9.64 5.49 -4.02
CA GLY A 19 -9.27 6.88 -4.31
C GLY A 19 -7.76 7.06 -4.46
N ASN A 20 -7.32 8.31 -4.40
CA ASN A 20 -5.90 8.70 -4.40
C ASN A 20 -5.54 9.33 -3.05
N THR A 21 -4.46 8.86 -2.44
CA THR A 21 -3.89 9.48 -1.23
C THR A 21 -2.64 10.28 -1.63
N PRO A 22 -2.55 11.58 -1.30
CA PRO A 22 -1.39 12.38 -1.64
C PRO A 22 -0.11 11.92 -0.94
N THR A 23 1.01 12.08 -1.62
CA THR A 23 2.38 11.90 -1.11
C THR A 23 3.19 13.15 -1.43
N HIS A 24 4.43 13.21 -0.93
CA HIS A 24 5.41 14.16 -1.47
C HIS A 24 5.79 13.80 -2.93
N PRO A 25 6.34 14.76 -3.71
CA PRO A 25 6.70 14.55 -5.10
C PRO A 25 7.70 13.41 -5.35
N GLY A 26 7.53 12.72 -6.47
CA GLY A 26 8.48 11.72 -6.93
C GLY A 26 8.38 10.40 -6.18
N THR A 27 7.20 9.95 -5.80
CA THR A 27 6.99 8.61 -5.25
C THR A 27 7.51 7.54 -6.20
N VAL A 28 8.38 6.67 -5.71
CA VAL A 28 9.09 5.64 -6.50
C VAL A 28 8.77 4.23 -6.06
N ASP A 29 8.54 4.01 -4.76
CA ASP A 29 8.27 2.69 -4.20
C ASP A 29 7.43 2.77 -2.92
N ALA A 30 6.78 1.67 -2.55
CA ALA A 30 6.00 1.57 -1.32
C ALA A 30 6.08 0.17 -0.70
N ALA A 31 6.04 0.10 0.64
CA ALA A 31 6.01 -1.15 1.38
C ALA A 31 4.96 -1.10 2.50
N VAL A 32 4.36 -2.24 2.77
CA VAL A 32 3.37 -2.43 3.85
C VAL A 32 4.04 -3.19 5.00
N SER A 33 3.74 -2.81 6.24
CA SER A 33 4.20 -3.53 7.44
C SER A 33 3.68 -4.97 7.45
N SER A 34 4.37 -5.88 8.15
CA SER A 34 3.97 -7.30 8.18
C SER A 34 2.58 -7.53 8.77
N ASP A 35 2.13 -6.65 9.66
CA ASP A 35 0.80 -6.68 10.26
C ASP A 35 -0.28 -6.02 9.40
N GLY A 36 0.09 -5.43 8.26
CA GLY A 36 -0.82 -4.80 7.32
C GLY A 36 -1.40 -3.45 7.77
N ARG A 37 -0.95 -2.90 8.92
CA ARG A 37 -1.54 -1.70 9.52
C ARG A 37 -0.90 -0.39 9.06
N HIS A 38 0.29 -0.46 8.47
CA HIS A 38 1.03 0.71 8.01
C HIS A 38 1.50 0.54 6.57
N LEU A 39 1.41 1.62 5.80
CA LEU A 39 2.02 1.73 4.48
C LEU A 39 3.03 2.87 4.49
N TYR A 40 4.19 2.62 3.91
CA TYR A 40 5.27 3.59 3.76
C TYR A 40 5.51 3.85 2.28
N ALA A 41 5.40 5.09 1.84
CA ALA A 41 5.69 5.50 0.47
C ALA A 41 6.98 6.31 0.42
N ARG A 42 7.95 5.85 -0.36
CA ARG A 42 9.22 6.55 -0.53
C ARG A 42 9.13 7.51 -1.71
N THR A 43 9.67 8.71 -1.52
CA THR A 43 9.76 9.72 -2.56
C THR A 43 11.22 10.04 -2.91
N GLY A 44 11.53 9.98 -4.20
CA GLY A 44 12.86 10.20 -4.76
C GLY A 44 13.20 11.67 -5.00
N VAL A 45 12.21 12.56 -5.20
CA VAL A 45 12.51 14.00 -5.40
C VAL A 45 12.85 14.66 -4.07
N ASP A 46 12.00 14.49 -3.06
CA ASP A 46 12.20 15.11 -1.74
C ASP A 46 13.07 14.26 -0.81
N GLY A 47 13.29 12.98 -1.13
CA GLY A 47 14.06 12.07 -0.29
C GLY A 47 13.37 11.77 1.04
N VAL A 48 12.04 11.70 1.05
CA VAL A 48 11.23 11.45 2.24
C VAL A 48 10.56 10.08 2.20
N VAL A 49 10.15 9.61 3.37
CA VAL A 49 9.20 8.50 3.52
C VAL A 49 7.92 9.06 4.12
N ASP A 50 6.82 8.95 3.38
CA ASP A 50 5.47 9.21 3.85
C ASP A 50 4.91 7.98 4.56
N GLU A 51 4.27 8.18 5.70
CA GLU A 51 3.67 7.14 6.52
C GLU A 51 2.15 7.27 6.57
N PHE A 52 1.47 6.14 6.39
CA PHE A 52 0.02 6.02 6.43
C PHE A 52 -0.41 4.88 7.34
N ALA A 53 -1.50 5.09 8.08
CA ALA A 53 -2.30 4.01 8.63
C ALA A 53 -3.14 3.38 7.51
N VAL A 54 -3.28 2.06 7.54
CA VAL A 54 -4.20 1.31 6.68
C VAL A 54 -5.46 1.02 7.49
N ASP A 55 -6.57 1.61 7.06
CA ASP A 55 -7.87 1.40 7.67
C ASP A 55 -8.46 0.03 7.29
N PRO A 56 -9.44 -0.52 8.05
CA PRO A 56 -9.98 -1.86 7.79
C PRO A 56 -10.59 -2.06 6.39
N ASP A 57 -11.01 -0.98 5.74
CA ASP A 57 -11.53 -0.99 4.38
C ASP A 57 -10.43 -0.85 3.30
N GLY A 58 -9.17 -0.68 3.71
CA GLY A 58 -8.01 -0.48 2.86
C GLY A 58 -7.72 0.98 2.52
N SER A 59 -8.51 1.93 3.02
CA SER A 59 -8.21 3.37 2.86
C SER A 59 -6.97 3.76 3.67
N LEU A 60 -6.31 4.84 3.24
CA LEU A 60 -5.04 5.30 3.84
C LEU A 60 -5.24 6.63 4.54
N THR A 61 -4.90 6.66 5.83
CA THR A 61 -4.88 7.87 6.65
C THR A 61 -3.44 8.32 6.87
N ALA A 62 -3.10 9.54 6.46
CA ALA A 62 -1.73 10.07 6.62
C ALA A 62 -1.38 10.25 8.11
N LEU A 63 -0.21 9.74 8.52
CA LEU A 63 0.32 9.87 9.87
C LEU A 63 1.44 10.91 9.94
N GLY A 64 2.23 11.04 8.87
CA GLY A 64 3.32 12.01 8.78
C GLY A 64 4.34 11.62 7.72
N SER A 65 5.50 12.28 7.74
CA SER A 65 6.62 11.96 6.86
C SER A 65 7.95 12.19 7.57
N GLN A 66 8.98 11.47 7.13
CA GLN A 66 10.35 11.59 7.66
C GLN A 66 11.35 11.80 6.51
N THR A 67 12.23 12.79 6.65
CA THR A 67 13.33 12.99 5.71
C THR A 67 14.41 11.93 5.94
N VAL A 68 14.82 11.26 4.86
CA VAL A 68 15.95 10.34 4.88
C VAL A 68 17.21 11.12 4.50
N PRO A 69 18.23 11.21 5.38
CA PRO A 69 19.48 11.85 5.05
C PRO A 69 20.09 11.26 3.77
N GLN A 70 20.45 12.12 2.82
CA GLN A 70 20.94 11.70 1.49
C GLN A 70 19.97 10.77 0.72
N GLY A 71 18.66 10.87 0.98
CA GLY A 71 17.64 9.99 0.40
C GLY A 71 17.19 10.32 -1.03
N VAL A 72 17.50 11.53 -1.52
CA VAL A 72 17.14 12.01 -2.86
C VAL A 72 17.68 11.07 -3.93
N GLY A 73 16.82 10.70 -4.88
CA GLY A 73 17.12 9.86 -6.04
C GLY A 73 17.32 8.38 -5.75
N GLY A 74 17.10 7.92 -4.51
CA GLY A 74 17.22 6.50 -4.25
C GLY A 74 15.89 5.75 -4.43
N GLU A 75 16.04 4.45 -4.65
CA GLU A 75 14.98 3.52 -5.02
C GLU A 75 14.91 2.36 -4.02
N GLY A 76 13.74 1.73 -3.87
CA GLY A 76 13.53 0.58 -2.99
C GLY A 76 13.19 0.97 -1.54
N ILE A 77 12.20 0.30 -0.96
CA ILE A 77 11.90 0.30 0.47
C ILE A 77 11.36 -1.07 0.90
N VAL A 78 11.60 -1.46 2.15
CA VAL A 78 10.99 -2.66 2.77
C VAL A 78 10.46 -2.26 4.14
N ALA A 79 9.32 -2.82 4.50
CA ALA A 79 8.74 -2.73 5.83
C ALA A 79 8.52 -4.16 6.35
N PHE A 80 8.68 -4.34 7.66
CA PHE A 80 8.56 -5.62 8.35
C PHE A 80 7.75 -5.45 9.63
#